data_AF-A0A9E2N027-F1
#
_entry.id   AF-A0A9E2N027-F1
#
_cell.length_a   1.000
_cell.length_b   1.000
_cell.length_c   1.000
_cell.angle_alpha   90.00
_cell.angle_beta   90.00
_cell.angle_gamma   90.00
#
_symmetry.space_group_name_H-M   'P 1'
#
loop_
_entity.id
_entity.type
_entity.pdbx_description
1 polymer ?
#
loop_
_entity_poly.entity_id
_entity_poly.type
_entity_poly.pdbx_seq_one_letter_code
_entity_poly.pdbx_strand_id
1 'polypeptide(L)'
;MKTKPVLLLFIILQIILFNGCSNQELTKDSKIEFLSKSKVNDHTTIYKYKFQFNGKAWMEIPAYVKKENNKYEISVNQPPANNLNKNIYTPEIDEGNLIISNRIRHETVNSLEEAIEKSILFYLSDNI
;
A
#
# COMPACT_ATOMS: atom_id res chain seq x y z
N MET A 1 -53.88 25.23 -13.85
CA MET A 1 -52.98 24.06 -13.90
C MET A 1 -51.62 24.47 -13.37
N LYS A 2 -51.24 23.96 -12.19
CA LYS A 2 -49.98 24.29 -11.50
C LYS A 2 -48.95 23.21 -11.85
N THR A 3 -48.02 23.51 -12.75
CA THR A 3 -46.87 22.62 -13.01
C THR A 3 -45.84 22.79 -11.88
N LYS A 4 -45.42 21.65 -11.33
CA LYS A 4 -44.64 21.50 -10.11
C LYS A 4 -43.15 21.82 -10.40
N PRO A 5 -42.54 22.86 -9.80
CA PRO A 5 -41.10 23.15 -9.98
C PRO A 5 -40.19 22.18 -9.19
N VAL A 6 -40.77 21.25 -8.42
CA VAL A 6 -40.05 20.38 -7.47
C VAL A 6 -39.21 19.30 -8.17
N LEU A 7 -39.57 18.90 -9.40
CA LEU A 7 -38.87 17.80 -10.08
C LEU A 7 -37.46 18.19 -10.55
N LEU A 8 -37.21 19.48 -10.80
CA LEU A 8 -35.96 19.96 -11.38
C LEU A 8 -34.83 20.08 -10.34
N LEU A 9 -35.19 20.24 -9.05
CA LEU A 9 -34.25 20.30 -7.94
C LEU A 9 -33.62 18.93 -7.60
N PHE A 10 -34.29 17.82 -7.94
CA PHE A 10 -33.76 16.48 -7.69
C PHE A 10 -32.61 16.10 -8.63
N ILE A 11 -32.54 16.68 -9.83
CA ILE A 11 -31.51 16.33 -10.83
C ILE A 11 -30.17 16.98 -10.47
N ILE A 12 -30.19 18.21 -9.92
CA ILE A 12 -28.96 18.93 -9.55
C ILE A 12 -28.33 18.34 -8.26
N LEU A 13 -29.15 17.79 -7.35
CA LEU A 13 -28.64 17.19 -6.10
C LEU A 13 -27.87 15.88 -6.33
N GLN A 14 -28.15 15.15 -7.41
CA GLN A 14 -27.45 13.90 -7.76
C GLN A 14 -26.03 14.15 -8.33
N ILE A 15 -25.74 15.34 -8.86
CA ILE A 15 -24.43 15.65 -9.47
C ILE A 15 -23.38 15.99 -8.41
N ILE A 16 -23.79 16.44 -7.23
CA ILE A 16 -22.87 16.87 -6.16
C ILE A 16 -22.33 15.68 -5.36
N LEU A 17 -23.00 14.51 -5.37
CA LEU A 17 -22.59 13.34 -4.59
C LEU A 17 -21.48 12.49 -5.24
N PHE A 18 -21.08 12.76 -6.49
CA PHE A 18 -19.98 12.05 -7.16
C PHE A 18 -18.63 12.78 -7.13
N ASN A 19 -18.55 14.00 -6.57
CA ASN A 19 -17.29 14.72 -6.40
C ASN A 19 -16.70 14.58 -4.97
N GLY A 20 -17.11 13.54 -4.25
CA GLY A 20 -16.68 13.24 -2.89
C GLY A 20 -15.79 12.01 -2.80
N CYS A 21 -14.55 12.12 -3.27
CA CYS A 21 -13.34 11.50 -2.70
C CYS A 21 -12.21 11.64 -3.71
N SER A 22 -11.38 12.68 -3.58
CA SER A 22 -10.04 12.67 -4.19
C SER A 22 -9.14 11.73 -3.37
N ASN A 23 -9.48 10.44 -3.33
CA ASN A 23 -8.44 9.45 -3.14
C ASN A 23 -7.79 9.37 -4.51
N GLN A 24 -6.64 10.02 -4.64
CA GLN A 24 -5.71 9.76 -5.71
C GLN A 24 -5.26 8.31 -5.53
N GLU A 25 -6.11 7.36 -5.91
CA GLU A 25 -5.79 5.95 -5.99
C GLU A 25 -4.60 5.85 -6.92
N LEU A 26 -3.54 5.19 -6.44
CA LEU A 26 -2.43 4.81 -7.30
C LEU A 26 -3.03 4.14 -8.55
N THR A 27 -2.88 4.85 -9.66
CA THR A 27 -3.58 4.61 -10.90
C THR A 27 -3.37 3.18 -11.39
N LYS A 28 -4.42 2.64 -12.03
CA LYS A 28 -4.60 1.35 -12.74
C LYS A 28 -3.40 0.82 -13.57
N ASP A 29 -2.34 1.60 -13.74
CA ASP A 29 -1.15 1.31 -14.54
C ASP A 29 0.12 1.04 -13.71
N SER A 30 0.04 1.02 -12.37
CA SER A 30 1.15 0.58 -11.53
C SER A 30 1.29 -0.95 -11.54
N LYS A 31 2.47 -1.45 -11.91
CA LYS A 31 2.81 -2.88 -11.85
C LYS A 31 3.90 -3.12 -10.81
N ILE A 32 3.79 -4.22 -10.08
CA ILE A 32 4.80 -4.72 -9.16
C ILE A 32 5.07 -6.18 -9.48
N GLU A 33 6.35 -6.56 -9.54
CA GLU A 33 6.78 -7.93 -9.84
C GLU A 33 7.88 -8.35 -8.87
N PHE A 34 7.68 -9.52 -8.26
CA PHE A 34 8.72 -10.16 -7.44
C PHE A 34 9.87 -10.64 -8.33
N LEU A 35 11.10 -10.36 -7.90
CA LEU A 35 12.32 -10.77 -8.60
C LEU A 35 13.01 -11.94 -7.89
N SER A 36 13.32 -11.75 -6.61
CA SER A 36 14.09 -12.73 -5.84
C SER A 36 14.01 -12.44 -4.35
N LYS A 37 14.39 -13.43 -3.54
CA LYS A 37 14.60 -13.25 -2.11
C LYS A 37 15.95 -13.82 -1.67
N SER A 38 16.56 -13.18 -0.69
CA SER A 38 17.85 -13.57 -0.14
C SER A 38 17.84 -13.44 1.37
N LYS A 39 18.21 -14.51 2.09
CA LYS A 39 18.38 -14.49 3.54
C LYS A 39 19.65 -13.71 3.88
N VAL A 40 19.54 -12.72 4.76
CA VAL A 40 20.68 -11.93 5.27
C VAL A 40 21.20 -12.54 6.56
N ASN A 41 20.28 -12.90 7.46
CA ASN A 41 20.56 -13.56 8.73
C ASN A 41 19.32 -14.38 9.16
N ASP A 42 19.36 -15.00 10.34
CA ASP A 42 18.27 -15.87 10.82
C ASP A 42 16.92 -15.18 10.98
N HIS A 43 16.92 -13.87 11.14
CA HIS A 43 15.72 -13.08 11.36
C HIS A 43 15.37 -12.18 10.17
N THR A 44 16.27 -11.97 9.20
CA THR A 44 16.11 -10.96 8.16
C THR A 44 16.24 -11.56 6.77
N THR A 45 15.23 -11.33 5.93
CA THR A 45 15.22 -11.68 4.51
C THR A 45 14.98 -10.43 3.68
N ILE A 46 15.74 -10.25 2.61
CA ILE A 46 15.51 -9.20 1.62
C ILE A 46 14.67 -9.79 0.50
N TYR A 47 13.57 -9.13 0.18
CA TYR A 47 12.74 -9.40 -0.97
C TYR A 47 12.98 -8.29 -2.00
N LYS A 48 13.40 -8.65 -3.20
CA LYS A 48 13.62 -7.71 -4.30
C LYS A 48 12.41 -7.72 -5.20
N TYR A 49 11.88 -6.54 -5.44
CA TYR A 49 10.80 -6.29 -6.39
C TYR A 49 11.28 -5.33 -7.47
N LYS A 50 10.63 -5.36 -8.62
CA LYS A 50 10.63 -4.24 -9.55
C LYS A 50 9.23 -3.68 -9.66
N PHE A 51 9.13 -2.36 -9.84
CA PHE A 51 7.86 -1.71 -10.05
C PHE A 51 7.94 -0.75 -11.24
N GLN A 52 6.81 -0.57 -11.90
CA GLN A 52 6.62 0.37 -12.99
C GLN A 52 5.44 1.26 -12.62
N PHE A 53 5.67 2.58 -12.60
CA PHE A 53 4.64 3.58 -12.29
C PHE A 53 4.17 4.26 -13.58
N ASN A 54 2.88 4.19 -13.90
CA ASN A 54 2.28 4.85 -15.08
C ASN A 54 3.05 4.58 -16.39
N GLY A 55 3.45 3.32 -16.63
CA GLY A 55 4.18 2.93 -17.85
C GLY A 55 5.61 3.46 -17.96
N LYS A 56 6.18 4.07 -16.91
CA LYS A 56 7.57 4.54 -16.87
C LYS A 56 8.58 3.39 -16.80
N ALA A 57 9.87 3.70 -16.77
CA ALA A 57 10.92 2.70 -16.61
C ALA A 57 10.71 1.85 -15.34
N TRP A 58 11.12 0.58 -15.41
CA TRP A 58 11.17 -0.30 -14.25
C TRP A 58 12.21 0.19 -13.26
N MET A 59 11.83 0.22 -11.99
CA MET A 59 12.71 0.54 -10.86
C MET A 59 12.76 -0.64 -9.91
N GLU A 60 13.96 -1.03 -9.50
CA GLU A 60 14.15 -2.05 -8.48
C GLU A 60 13.96 -1.43 -7.09
N ILE A 61 13.29 -2.17 -6.20
CA ILE A 61 13.09 -1.76 -4.82
C ILE A 61 13.27 -2.96 -3.88
N PRO A 62 14.19 -2.87 -2.91
CA PRO A 62 14.33 -3.91 -1.89
C PRO A 62 13.35 -3.66 -0.74
N ALA A 63 12.76 -4.73 -0.23
CA ALA A 63 12.02 -4.75 1.03
C ALA A 63 12.75 -5.69 2.01
N TYR A 64 13.16 -5.15 3.15
CA TYR A 64 13.80 -5.88 4.23
C TYR A 64 12.73 -6.35 5.19
N VAL A 65 12.56 -7.66 5.31
CA VAL A 65 11.57 -8.28 6.18
C VAL A 65 12.30 -8.93 7.34
N LYS A 66 12.09 -8.38 8.53
CA LYS A 66 12.58 -8.95 9.78
C LYS A 66 11.44 -9.72 10.44
N LYS A 67 11.70 -10.94 10.90
CA LYS A 67 10.75 -11.77 11.65
C LYS A 67 11.28 -12.01 13.05
N GLU A 68 10.52 -11.56 14.05
CA GLU A 68 10.77 -11.84 15.46
C GLU A 68 9.49 -12.35 16.12
N ASN A 69 9.57 -13.55 16.71
CA ASN A 69 8.41 -14.27 17.22
C ASN A 69 7.34 -14.44 16.12
N ASN A 70 6.16 -13.83 16.33
CA ASN A 70 5.03 -13.81 15.40
C ASN A 70 4.80 -12.45 14.75
N LYS A 71 5.75 -11.51 14.89
CA LYS A 71 5.67 -10.19 14.26
C LYS A 71 6.63 -10.14 13.09
N TYR A 72 6.20 -9.52 12.00
CA TYR A 72 7.11 -9.11 10.94
C TYR A 72 7.26 -7.60 10.96
N GLU A 73 8.42 -7.14 10.52
CA GLU A 73 8.75 -5.75 10.34
C GLU A 73 9.26 -5.60 8.90
N ILE A 74 8.53 -4.84 8.09
CA ILE A 74 8.83 -4.61 6.68
C ILE A 74 9.38 -3.19 6.56
N SER A 75 10.63 -3.09 6.09
CA SER A 75 11.31 -1.82 5.82
C SER A 75 11.65 -1.73 4.34
N VAL A 76 11.14 -0.70 3.67
CA VAL A 76 11.35 -0.51 2.22
C VAL A 76 12.58 0.35 1.97
N ASN A 77 13.37 -0.02 0.96
CA ASN A 77 14.55 0.69 0.45
C ASN A 77 15.79 0.72 1.39
N GLN A 78 15.66 0.40 2.68
CA GLN A 78 16.79 0.30 3.60
C GLN A 78 16.54 -0.68 4.76
N PRO A 79 17.59 -1.26 5.39
CA PRO A 79 17.43 -2.13 6.55
C PRO A 79 16.73 -1.41 7.73
N PRO A 80 15.96 -2.13 8.56
CA PRO A 80 15.25 -1.52 9.69
C PRO A 80 16.16 -0.73 10.64
N ALA A 81 17.36 -1.26 10.93
CA ALA A 81 18.34 -0.64 11.83
C ALA A 81 18.85 0.74 11.35
N ASN A 82 18.75 1.03 10.05
CA ASN A 82 19.25 2.26 9.44
C ASN A 82 18.11 3.21 9.01
N ASN A 83 16.86 2.85 9.29
CA ASN A 83 15.70 3.57 8.78
C ASN A 83 15.35 4.78 9.67
N LEU A 84 16.03 5.91 9.46
CA LEU A 84 15.77 7.17 10.18
C LEU A 84 14.40 7.77 9.83
N ASN A 85 13.85 7.45 8.65
CA ASN A 85 12.51 7.83 8.21
C ASN A 85 11.57 6.61 8.33
N LYS A 86 10.74 6.57 9.37
CA LYS A 86 9.84 5.45 9.72
C LYS A 86 8.87 5.03 8.61
N ASN A 87 9.35 4.33 7.60
CA ASN A 87 8.55 3.54 6.65
C ASN A 87 8.66 2.08 7.05
N ILE A 88 8.45 1.86 8.34
CA ILE A 88 8.44 0.56 9.00
C ILE A 88 6.97 0.16 9.10
N TYR A 89 6.61 -0.90 8.39
CA TYR A 89 5.27 -1.46 8.40
C TYR A 89 5.29 -2.74 9.23
N THR A 90 4.48 -2.79 10.28
CA THR A 90 4.41 -3.95 11.18
C THR A 90 3.15 -4.72 10.86
N PRO A 91 3.23 -5.83 10.11
CA PRO A 91 2.14 -6.77 10.01
C PRO A 91 2.02 -7.62 11.30
N GLU A 92 0.81 -7.64 11.87
CA GLU A 92 0.44 -8.55 12.96
C GLU A 92 -0.45 -9.66 12.44
N ILE A 93 -0.37 -10.87 13.00
CA ILE A 93 -1.28 -11.96 12.61
C ILE A 93 -2.53 -11.88 13.50
N ASP A 94 -3.69 -11.68 12.89
CA ASP A 94 -4.99 -11.69 13.57
C ASP A 94 -5.96 -12.61 12.82
N GLU A 95 -6.55 -13.57 13.54
CA GLU A 95 -7.49 -14.56 13.01
C GLU A 95 -7.03 -15.28 11.71
N GLY A 96 -5.72 -15.45 11.53
CA GLY A 96 -5.13 -16.09 10.34
C GLY A 96 -4.82 -15.13 9.18
N ASN A 97 -5.11 -13.85 9.32
CA ASN A 97 -4.77 -12.80 8.37
C ASN A 97 -3.58 -11.97 8.87
N LEU A 98 -2.88 -11.28 7.96
CA LEU A 98 -1.87 -10.29 8.31
C LEU A 98 -2.49 -8.89 8.29
N ILE A 99 -2.38 -8.14 9.38
CA ILE A 99 -2.84 -6.76 9.50
C ILE A 99 -1.64 -5.83 9.38
N ILE A 100 -1.52 -5.10 8.27
CA ILE A 100 -0.50 -4.09 8.07
C ILE A 100 -0.96 -2.78 8.70
N SER A 101 -0.15 -2.23 9.61
CA SER A 101 -0.38 -0.90 10.16
C SER A 101 0.39 0.15 9.35
N ASN A 102 -0.32 1.06 8.68
CA ASN A 102 0.22 2.28 8.08
C ASN A 102 -0.22 3.50 8.93
N ARG A 103 0.48 4.64 8.82
CA ARG A 103 0.19 5.89 9.54
C ARG A 103 -1.25 6.40 9.35
N ILE A 104 -1.92 5.99 8.26
CA ILE A 104 -3.22 6.54 7.85
C ILE A 104 -4.33 5.48 7.86
N ARG A 105 -4.01 4.19 7.66
CA ARG A 105 -5.00 3.09 7.59
C ARG A 105 -4.39 1.75 8.01
N HIS A 106 -5.19 0.91 8.66
CA HIS A 106 -4.91 -0.50 8.83
C HIS A 106 -5.50 -1.28 7.66
N GLU A 107 -4.74 -2.23 7.11
CA GLU A 107 -5.23 -3.10 6.04
C GLU A 107 -4.94 -4.56 6.33
N THR A 108 -5.95 -5.40 6.15
CA THR A 108 -5.83 -6.85 6.23
C THR A 108 -5.38 -7.40 4.88
N VAL A 109 -4.44 -8.35 4.90
CA VAL A 109 -3.91 -9.05 3.74
C VAL A 109 -3.79 -10.55 4.02
N ASN A 110 -3.79 -11.33 2.94
CA ASN A 110 -3.88 -12.80 3.01
C ASN A 110 -2.51 -13.48 3.02
N SER A 111 -1.44 -12.74 2.68
CA SER A 111 -0.08 -13.29 2.59
C SER A 111 0.99 -12.26 2.94
N LEU A 112 2.18 -12.74 3.27
CA LEU A 112 3.34 -11.87 3.56
C LEU A 112 3.76 -11.13 2.29
N GLU A 113 3.67 -11.78 1.13
CA GLU A 113 3.94 -11.20 -0.17
C GLU A 113 3.02 -10.01 -0.45
N GLU A 114 1.71 -10.18 -0.25
CA GLU A 114 0.74 -9.09 -0.35
C GLU A 114 1.06 -7.96 0.66
N ALA A 115 1.52 -8.32 1.86
CA ALA A 115 1.93 -7.34 2.87
C ALA A 115 3.12 -6.49 2.41
N ILE A 116 4.11 -7.12 1.79
CA ILE A 116 5.30 -6.46 1.26
C ILE A 116 4.93 -5.55 0.09
N GLU A 117 4.11 -6.05 -0.84
CA GLU A 117 3.66 -5.29 -2.01
C GLU A 117 2.90 -4.03 -1.61
N LYS A 118 1.95 -4.14 -0.67
CA LYS A 118 1.25 -2.95 -0.13
C LYS A 118 2.21 -1.99 0.57
N SER A 119 3.15 -2.50 1.36
CA SER A 119 4.18 -1.68 2.02
C SER A 119 5.04 -0.90 1.01
N ILE A 120 5.40 -1.53 -0.11
CA ILE A 120 6.10 -0.88 -1.22
C ILE A 120 5.22 0.21 -1.86
N LEU A 121 3.96 -0.08 -2.16
CA LEU A 121 3.05 0.91 -2.75
C LEU A 121 2.85 2.12 -1.83
N PHE A 122 2.71 1.91 -0.51
CA PHE A 122 2.65 3.00 0.46
C PHE A 122 3.93 3.83 0.48
N TYR A 123 5.10 3.17 0.53
CA TYR A 123 6.39 3.86 0.47
C TYR A 123 6.49 4.74 -0.78
N LEU A 124 6.10 4.22 -1.93
CA LEU A 124 6.15 4.97 -3.19
C LEU A 124 5.18 6.14 -3.20
N SER A 125 3.99 5.97 -2.63
CA SER A 125 2.98 7.04 -2.50
C SER A 125 3.48 8.21 -1.65
N ASP A 126 4.28 7.93 -0.62
CA ASP A 126 4.80 8.94 0.31
C ASP A 126 6.06 9.66 -0.23
N ASN A 127 6.74 9.12 -1.25
CA ASN A 127 8.05 9.59 -1.71
C ASN A 127 8.10 10.02 -3.19
N ILE A 128 6.97 9.99 -3.89
CA ILE A 128 6.81 10.48 -5.28
C ILE A 128 5.89 11.71 -5.27
#